data_AF-A0A3M1I0B0-F1
#
_entry.id   AF-A0A3M1I0B0-F1
#
_cell.length_a   1.000
_cell.length_b   1.000
_cell.length_c   1.000
_cell.angle_alpha   90.00
_cell.angle_beta   90.00
_cell.angle_gamma   90.00
#
_symmetry.space_group_name_H-M   'P 1'
#
loop_
_entity.id
_entity.type
_entity.pdbx_description
1 polymer ?
#
loop_
_entity_poly.entity_id
_entity_poly.type
_entity_poly.pdbx_seq_one_letter_code
_entity_poly.pdbx_strand_id
1 'polypeptide(L)' 'MAQRLLKEAFPDGEVEVQEWKPSHWVVRVVSERMRGRSRLERHRLVHA' A
#
# COMPACT_ATOMS: atom_id res chain seq x y z
N MET A 1 -0.94 6.96 11.44
CA MET A 1 -1.20 7.81 10.25
C MET A 1 -1.14 7.03 8.94
N ALA A 2 -0.08 6.27 8.67
CA ALA A 2 0.13 5.57 7.38
C ALA A 2 -1.06 4.69 6.92
N GLN A 3 -1.67 3.91 7.81
CA GLN A 3 -2.80 3.05 7.44
C GLN A 3 -4.02 3.82 6.92
N ARG A 4 -4.29 5.01 7.45
CA ARG A 4 -5.44 5.82 7.04
C ARG A 4 -5.25 6.38 5.63
N LEU A 5 -4.06 6.93 5.36
CA LEU A 5 -3.71 7.47 4.04
C LEU A 5 -3.74 6.39 2.95
N LEU A 6 -3.23 5.20 3.26
CA LEU A 6 -3.25 4.08 2.30
C LEU A 6 -4.67 3.58 2.02
N LYS A 7 -5.56 3.55 3.03
CA LYS A 7 -6.98 3.22 2.83
C LYS A 7 -7.73 4.27 2.01
N GLU A 8 -7.40 5.55 2.19
CA GLU A 8 -7.97 6.64 1.38
C GLU A 8 -7.46 6.61 -0.08
N ALA A 9 -6.18 6.24 -0.29
CA ALA A 9 -5.57 6.15 -1.62
C ALA A 9 -6.04 4.93 -2.44
N PHE A 10 -6.38 3.83 -1.76
CA PHE A 10 -6.84 2.57 -2.36
C PHE A 10 -8.24 2.19 -1.83
N PRO A 11 -9.30 2.96 -2.16
CA PRO A 11 -10.65 2.72 -1.66
C PRO A 11 -11.26 1.42 -2.21
N ASP A 12 -10.76 0.94 -3.35
CA ASP A 12 -11.14 -0.31 -4.01
C ASP A 12 -10.34 -1.53 -3.53
N GLY A 13 -9.38 -1.33 -2.61
CA GLY A 13 -8.38 -2.33 -2.25
C GLY A 13 -8.39 -2.77 -0.80
N GLU A 14 -7.84 -3.97 -0.57
CA GLU A 14 -7.49 -4.45 0.77
C GLU A 14 -6.11 -3.93 1.16
N VAL A 15 -6.03 -3.26 2.31
CA VAL A 15 -4.80 -2.70 2.88
C VAL A 15 -4.57 -3.27 4.27
N GLU A 16 -3.52 -4.08 4.40
CA GLU A 16 -3.02 -4.57 5.69
C GLU A 16 -1.72 -3.84 6.02
N VAL A 17 -1.61 -3.32 7.24
CA VAL A 17 -0.40 -2.67 7.75
C VAL A 17 0.00 -3.35 9.04
N GLN A 18 1.22 -3.87 9.08
CA GLN A 18 1.81 -4.51 10.26
C GLN A 18 3.11 -3.79 10.63
N GLU A 19 3.28 -3.50 11.91
CA GLU A 19 4.56 -3.01 12.43
C GLU A 19 5.54 -4.19 12.55
N TRP A 20 6.71 -4.07 11.92
CA TRP A 20 7.77 -5.07 12.02
C TRP A 20 8.77 -4.65 13.10
N LYS A 21 9.22 -3.38 13.08
CA LYS A 21 10.15 -2.81 14.05
C LYS A 21 9.69 -1.40 14.41
N PRO A 22 10.22 -0.82 15.50
CA PRO A 22 9.96 0.59 15.79
C PRO A 22 10.23 1.45 14.55
N SER A 23 9.22 2.22 14.15
CA SER A 23 9.25 3.09 12.97
C SER A 23 9.40 2.38 11.61
N HIS A 24 9.18 1.05 11.54
CA HIS A 24 9.19 0.28 10.29
C HIS A 24 7.91 -0.56 10.17
N TRP A 25 7.21 -0.35 9.05
CA TRP A 25 5.98 -1.05 8.74
C TRP A 25 6.12 -1.85 7.47
N VAL A 26 5.45 -2.99 7.43
CA VAL A 26 5.18 -3.73 6.22
C VAL A 26 3.72 -3.54 5.84
N VAL A 27 3.52 -3.31 4.56
CA VAL A 27 2.21 -3.03 3.99
C VAL A 27 1.93 -4.04 2.89
N ARG A 28 0.77 -4.67 2.96
CA ARG A 28 0.20 -5.44 1.86
C ARG A 28 -0.97 -4.66 1.27
N VAL A 29 -0.90 -4.36 -0.02
CA VAL A 29 -1.97 -3.69 -0.77
C VAL A 29 -2.42 -4.61 -1.90
N VAL A 30 -3.71 -4.93 -1.93
CA VAL A 30 -4.36 -5.65 -3.03
C VAL A 30 -5.41 -4.71 -3.62
N SER A 31 -5.23 -4.29 -4.88
CA SER A 31 -6.16 -3.40 -5.59
C SER A 31 -6.09 -3.67 -7.09
N GLU A 32 -7.19 -3.48 -7.80
CA GLU A 32 -7.25 -3.59 -9.26
C GLU A 32 -6.32 -2.57 -9.94
N ARG A 33 -6.04 -1.44 -9.29
CA ARG A 33 -5.06 -0.45 -9.75
C ARG A 33 -3.65 -1.03 -9.83
N MET A 34 -3.37 -2.17 -9.19
CA MET A 34 -2.07 -2.84 -9.27
C MET A 34 -1.97 -3.80 -10.47
N ARG A 35 -3.10 -4.16 -11.11
CA ARG A 35 -3.13 -5.14 -12.20
C ARG A 35 -2.33 -4.64 -13.41
N GLY A 36 -1.50 -5.52 -13.97
CA GLY A 36 -0.70 -5.24 -15.16
C GLY A 36 0.49 -4.30 -14.95
N ARG A 37 0.68 -3.72 -13.75
CA ARG A 37 1.80 -2.83 -13.43
C ARG A 37 3.03 -3.61 -12.96
N SER A 38 4.21 -3.15 -13.36
CA SER A 38 5.49 -3.69 -12.89
C SER A 38 5.65 -3.52 -11.38
N ARG A 39 6.64 -4.21 -10.78
CA ARG A 39 6.91 -4.08 -9.34
C ARG A 39 7.27 -2.64 -8.95
N LEU A 40 8.04 -1.95 -9.77
CA LEU A 40 8.46 -0.56 -9.51
C LEU A 40 7.29 0.41 -9.59
N GLU A 41 6.42 0.28 -10.59
CA GLU A 41 5.25 1.14 -10.74
C GLU A 41 4.27 0.96 -9.58
N ARG A 42 4.02 -0.28 -9.16
CA ARG A 42 3.21 -0.58 -7.97
C ARG A 42 3.81 0.03 -6.71
N HIS A 43 5.13 -0.05 -6.55
CA HIS A 43 5.81 0.56 -5.40
C HIS A 43 5.70 2.09 -5.41
N ARG A 44 5.89 2.73 -6.57
CA ARG A 44 5.72 4.18 -6.71
C ARG A 44 4.30 4.64 -6.38
N LEU A 45 3.29 3.88 -6.77
CA LEU A 45 1.88 4.19 -6.45
C LEU A 45 1.59 4.18 -4.95
N VAL A 46 2.26 3.33 -4.18
CA VAL A 46 2.10 3.26 -2.72
C VAL A 46 2.79 4.44 -2.03
N HIS A 47 3.80 5.05 -2.66
CA HIS A 47 4.58 6.16 -2.11
C HIS A 47 4.17 7.55 -2.62
N ALA A 48 3.28 7.63 -3.62
CA ALA A 48 2.75 8.86 -4.17
C ALA A 48 1.71 9.49 -3.24
#